data_AF-A0A8S0RB82-F1
#
_entry.id   AF-A0A8S0RB82-F1
#
_cell.length_a   1.000
_cell.length_b   1.000
_cell.length_c   1.000
_cell.angle_alpha   90.00
_cell.angle_beta   90.00
_cell.angle_gamma   90.00
#
_symmetry.space_group_name_H-M   'P 1'
#
loop_
_entity.id
_entity.type
_entity.pdbx_description
1 polymer ?
#
loop_
_entity_poly.entity_id
_entity_poly.type
_entity_poly.pdbx_seq_one_letter_code
_entity_poly.pdbx_strand_id
1 'polypeptide(L)'
;MILAQILTLKSYEISNLFSEIPILNDAAKIGNVEFLTLLTRSYPDLVHKSDSNNYTIFHLAVIYRQEKVFSLIHHTGAIKDILMLNIDNSGNNILHLAATLAPSSRLNSVSGAALQM
;
A
#
# COMPACT_ATOMS: atom_id res chain seq x y z
N MET A 1 -17.67 15.07 -1.35
CA MET A 1 -18.63 14.84 -0.24
C MET A 1 -18.20 13.68 0.66
N ILE A 2 -17.78 12.53 0.13
CA ILE A 2 -17.35 11.35 0.93
C ILE A 2 -16.01 11.56 1.67
N LEU A 3 -15.01 12.16 1.03
CA LEU A 3 -13.69 12.40 1.65
C LEU A 3 -13.75 13.24 2.93
N ALA A 4 -14.59 14.29 2.93
CA ALA A 4 -14.75 15.20 4.05
C ALA A 4 -15.41 14.52 5.26
N GLN A 5 -16.33 13.58 5.03
CA GLN A 5 -16.94 12.79 6.10
C GLN A 5 -15.94 11.81 6.72
N ILE A 6 -15.09 11.16 5.90
CA ILE A 6 -14.07 10.23 6.39
C ILE A 6 -13.10 10.93 7.35
N LEU A 7 -12.72 12.18 7.07
CA LEU A 7 -11.81 12.97 7.93
C LEU A 7 -12.40 13.39 9.29
N THR A 8 -13.69 13.19 9.51
CA THR A 8 -14.37 13.54 10.78
C THR A 8 -14.59 12.36 11.72
N LEU A 9 -14.31 11.13 11.25
CA LEU A 9 -14.49 9.91 12.02
C LEU A 9 -13.33 9.67 12.98
N LYS A 10 -13.61 8.98 14.10
CA LYS A 10 -12.58 8.59 15.06
C LYS A 10 -11.68 7.50 14.46
N SER A 11 -10.45 7.42 14.96
CA SER A 11 -9.44 6.48 14.43
C SER A 11 -9.89 5.01 14.44
N TYR A 12 -10.60 4.55 15.48
CA TYR A 12 -11.10 3.18 15.54
C TYR A 12 -12.24 2.90 14.54
N GLU A 13 -13.09 3.88 14.26
CA GLU A 13 -14.19 3.77 13.29
C GLU A 13 -13.64 3.65 11.88
N ILE A 14 -12.60 4.45 11.60
CA ILE A 14 -11.84 4.40 10.35
C ILE A 14 -11.08 3.09 10.18
N SER A 15 -10.41 2.64 11.24
CA SER A 15 -9.73 1.34 11.22
C SER A 15 -10.71 0.20 10.93
N ASN A 16 -11.89 0.19 11.55
CA ASN A 16 -12.93 -0.81 11.27
C ASN A 16 -13.47 -0.70 9.84
N LEU A 17 -13.79 0.51 9.38
CA LEU A 17 -14.28 0.75 8.02
C LEU A 17 -13.30 0.22 6.97
N PHE A 18 -12.00 0.49 7.13
CA PHE A 18 -10.97 0.01 6.21
C PHE A 18 -10.51 -1.42 6.50
N SER A 19 -10.89 -2.01 7.62
CA SER A 19 -10.75 -3.45 7.86
C SER A 19 -11.76 -4.25 7.05
N GLU A 20 -12.95 -3.70 6.86
CA GLU A 20 -14.04 -4.35 6.14
C GLU A 20 -14.04 -4.03 4.64
N ILE A 21 -13.45 -2.89 4.24
CA ILE A 21 -13.49 -2.41 2.85
C ILE A 21 -12.09 -2.39 2.22
N PRO A 22 -11.90 -3.01 1.04
CA PRO A 22 -10.60 -3.10 0.37
C PRO A 22 -10.09 -1.78 -0.25
N ILE A 23 -10.69 -0.63 0.06
CA ILE A 23 -10.43 0.65 -0.62
C ILE A 23 -8.98 1.16 -0.44
N LEU A 24 -8.35 0.91 0.71
CA LEU A 24 -6.92 1.21 0.90
C LEU A 24 -6.05 0.37 -0.04
N ASN A 25 -6.38 -0.92 -0.14
CA ASN A 25 -5.66 -1.86 -0.99
C ASN A 25 -5.84 -1.49 -2.45
N ASP A 26 -7.07 -1.19 -2.87
CA ASP A 26 -7.38 -0.80 -4.24
C ASP A 26 -6.70 0.51 -4.62
N ALA A 27 -6.73 1.52 -3.74
CA ALA A 27 -5.99 2.77 -3.93
C ALA A 27 -4.48 2.52 -4.11
N ALA A 28 -3.89 1.62 -3.31
CA ALA A 28 -2.49 1.24 -3.44
C ALA A 28 -2.19 0.51 -4.76
N LYS A 29 -3.08 -0.38 -5.20
CA LYS A 29 -2.94 -1.12 -6.48
C LYS A 29 -3.03 -0.22 -7.70
N ILE A 30 -3.93 0.76 -7.70
CA ILE A 30 -4.14 1.68 -8.83
C ILE A 30 -3.20 2.89 -8.80
N GLY A 31 -2.50 3.14 -7.70
CA GLY A 31 -1.54 4.24 -7.59
C GLY A 31 -2.16 5.58 -7.17
N ASN A 32 -3.25 5.58 -6.39
CA ASN A 32 -3.90 6.80 -5.93
C ASN A 32 -3.15 7.44 -4.74
N VAL A 33 -2.07 8.17 -5.07
CA VAL A 33 -1.16 8.79 -4.09
C VAL A 33 -1.85 9.84 -3.23
N GLU A 34 -2.72 10.67 -3.81
CA GLU A 34 -3.37 11.78 -3.10
C GLU A 34 -4.27 11.25 -1.97
N PHE A 35 -5.10 10.25 -2.28
CA PHE A 35 -5.98 9.61 -1.31
C PHE A 35 -5.19 8.96 -0.16
N LEU A 36 -4.15 8.19 -0.50
CA LEU A 36 -3.32 7.51 0.50
C LEU A 36 -2.52 8.51 1.35
N THR A 37 -2.02 9.58 0.76
CA THR A 37 -1.31 10.64 1.49
C THR A 37 -2.25 11.32 2.49
N LEU A 38 -3.46 11.66 2.06
CA LEU A 38 -4.44 12.28 2.95
C LEU A 38 -4.78 11.36 4.13
N LEU A 39 -5.10 10.08 3.84
CA LEU A 39 -5.51 9.14 4.89
C LEU A 39 -4.37 8.80 5.85
N THR A 40 -3.17 8.54 5.35
CA THR A 40 -2.03 8.19 6.21
C THR A 40 -1.55 9.36 7.06
N ARG A 41 -1.79 10.61 6.65
CA ARG A 41 -1.54 11.79 7.48
C ARG A 41 -2.58 11.96 8.58
N SER A 42 -3.85 11.72 8.27
CA SER A 42 -4.95 11.82 9.25
C SER A 42 -5.00 10.63 10.21
N TYR A 43 -4.60 9.44 9.74
CA TYR A 43 -4.66 8.17 10.46
C TYR A 43 -3.36 7.37 10.22
N PRO A 44 -2.26 7.72 10.91
CA PRO A 44 -0.94 7.11 10.69
C PRO A 44 -0.93 5.59 10.88
N ASP A 45 -1.73 5.06 11.80
CA ASP A 45 -1.78 3.62 12.10
C ASP A 45 -2.19 2.75 10.90
N LEU A 46 -2.87 3.34 9.90
CA LEU A 46 -3.29 2.64 8.69
C LEU A 46 -2.12 2.10 7.87
N VAL A 47 -0.90 2.65 8.02
CA VAL A 47 0.29 2.15 7.32
C VAL A 47 0.68 0.73 7.72
N HIS A 48 0.25 0.29 8.91
CA HIS A 48 0.46 -1.07 9.43
C HIS A 48 -0.65 -2.04 9.06
N LYS A 49 -1.76 -1.54 8.52
CA LYS A 49 -2.90 -2.39 8.18
C LYS A 49 -2.53 -3.30 7.02
N SER A 50 -2.77 -4.58 7.20
CA SER A 50 -2.56 -5.60 6.18
C SER A 50 -3.87 -6.31 5.80
N ASP A 51 -3.88 -6.84 4.59
CA ASP A 51 -4.94 -7.71 4.10
C ASP A 51 -4.80 -9.15 4.63
N SER A 52 -5.67 -10.06 4.18
CA SER A 52 -5.63 -11.47 4.60
C SER A 52 -4.35 -12.22 4.17
N ASN A 53 -3.57 -11.68 3.23
CA ASN A 53 -2.27 -12.22 2.81
C ASN A 53 -1.11 -11.60 3.60
N ASN A 54 -1.41 -10.75 4.58
CA ASN A 54 -0.49 -9.91 5.30
C ASN A 54 0.20 -8.83 4.44
N TYR A 55 -0.42 -8.42 3.34
CA TYR A 55 0.07 -7.31 2.53
C TYR A 55 -0.43 -5.96 3.04
N THR A 56 0.51 -5.09 3.37
CA THR A 56 0.24 -3.65 3.58
C THR A 56 0.14 -2.92 2.24
N ILE A 57 -0.28 -1.64 2.30
CA ILE A 57 -0.28 -0.75 1.12
C ILE A 57 1.08 -0.69 0.41
N PHE A 58 2.19 -0.89 1.13
CA PHE A 58 3.54 -0.87 0.54
C PHE A 58 3.88 -2.16 -0.20
N HIS A 59 3.46 -3.32 0.31
CA HIS A 59 3.57 -4.59 -0.42
C HIS A 59 2.78 -4.51 -1.73
N LEU A 60 1.55 -4.02 -1.66
CA LEU A 60 0.70 -3.83 -2.84
C LEU A 60 1.29 -2.81 -3.82
N ALA A 61 1.84 -1.70 -3.33
CA ALA A 61 2.51 -0.72 -4.18
C ALA A 61 3.68 -1.34 -4.96
N VAL A 62 4.48 -2.20 -4.31
CA VAL A 62 5.57 -2.92 -4.98
C VAL A 62 5.04 -3.93 -5.99
N ILE A 63 4.13 -4.82 -5.59
CA ILE A 63 3.52 -5.83 -6.48
C ILE A 63 2.95 -5.16 -7.74
N TYR A 64 2.25 -4.02 -7.58
CA TYR A 64 1.60 -3.32 -8.68
C TYR A 64 2.45 -2.21 -9.30
N ARG A 65 3.76 -2.13 -9.00
CA ARG A 65 4.71 -1.17 -9.59
C ARG A 65 4.31 0.30 -9.44
N GLN A 66 3.71 0.64 -8.31
CA GLN A 66 3.27 2.00 -7.95
C GLN A 66 4.35 2.74 -7.16
N GLU A 67 5.44 3.10 -7.83
CA GLU A 67 6.63 3.74 -7.24
C GLU A 67 6.27 5.00 -6.42
N LYS A 68 5.39 5.86 -6.92
CA LYS A 68 4.93 7.05 -6.17
C LYS A 68 4.11 6.75 -4.91
N VAL A 69 3.44 5.60 -4.85
CA VAL A 69 2.77 5.16 -3.62
C VAL A 69 3.81 4.58 -2.67
N PHE A 70 4.75 3.78 -3.18
CA PHE A 70 5.82 3.21 -2.38
C PHE A 70 6.68 4.30 -1.72
N SER A 71 6.96 5.40 -2.41
CA SER A 71 7.76 6.52 -1.88
C SER A 71 7.15 7.17 -0.62
N LEU A 72 5.85 6.95 -0.34
CA LEU A 72 5.23 7.38 0.91
C LEU A 72 5.87 6.72 2.15
N ILE A 73 6.56 5.58 1.99
CA ILE A 73 7.26 4.90 3.07
C ILE A 73 8.35 5.79 3.70
N HIS A 74 8.91 6.75 2.95
CA HIS A 74 9.91 7.67 3.49
C HIS A 74 9.32 8.66 4.51
N HIS A 75 8.00 8.85 4.50
CA HIS A 75 7.29 9.72 5.45
C HIS A 75 6.90 9.00 6.75
N THR A 76 7.14 7.69 6.88
CA THR A 76 6.79 6.91 8.09
C THR A 76 7.90 6.94 9.16
N GLY A 77 9.04 7.59 8.89
CA GLY A 77 10.13 7.74 9.85
C GLY A 77 10.80 6.40 10.20
N ALA A 78 11.05 6.14 11.48
CA ALA A 78 11.70 4.91 11.96
C ALA A 78 10.87 3.64 11.73
N ILE A 79 9.56 3.79 11.49
CA ILE A 79 8.64 2.67 11.26
C ILE A 79 8.93 1.96 9.93
N LYS A 80 9.52 2.67 8.96
CA LYS A 80 9.86 2.11 7.64
C LYS A 80 10.67 0.83 7.73
N ASP A 81 11.59 0.73 8.68
CA ASP A 81 12.51 -0.41 8.79
C ASP A 81 11.74 -1.66 9.23
N ILE A 82 10.74 -1.49 10.10
CA ILE A 82 9.83 -2.58 10.51
C ILE A 82 8.95 -3.00 9.32
N LEU A 83 8.39 -2.04 8.59
CA LEU A 83 7.53 -2.33 7.44
C LEU A 83 8.27 -3.08 6.33
N MET A 84 9.56 -2.81 6.14
CA MET A 84 10.42 -3.52 5.16
C MET A 84 10.72 -4.97 5.58
N LEU A 85 10.68 -5.28 6.87
CA LEU A 85 10.94 -6.60 7.42
C LEU A 85 9.69 -7.50 7.50
N ASN A 86 8.50 -6.93 7.27
CA ASN A 86 7.26 -7.70 7.26
C ASN A 86 7.31 -8.78 6.18
N ILE A 87 6.81 -9.96 6.54
CA ILE A 87 6.67 -11.11 5.66
C ILE A 87 5.20 -11.38 5.38
N ASP A 88 4.89 -11.74 4.15
CA ASP A 88 3.58 -12.24 3.78
C ASP A 88 3.34 -13.65 4.35
N ASN A 89 2.13 -14.19 4.14
CA ASN A 89 1.78 -15.56 4.58
C ASN A 89 2.65 -16.66 3.93
N SER A 90 3.39 -16.34 2.87
CA SER A 90 4.30 -17.25 2.16
C SER A 90 5.77 -17.06 2.57
N GLY A 91 6.06 -16.16 3.53
CA GLY A 91 7.42 -15.86 3.96
C GLY A 91 8.19 -14.87 3.06
N ASN A 92 7.52 -14.24 2.09
CA ASN A 92 8.14 -13.23 1.23
C ASN A 92 8.12 -11.88 1.91
N ASN A 93 9.27 -11.22 2.00
CA ASN A 93 9.33 -9.79 2.29
C ASN A 93 9.17 -8.96 1.00
N ILE A 94 9.09 -7.64 1.17
CA ILE A 94 8.89 -6.71 0.06
C ILE A 94 9.96 -6.78 -1.05
N LEU A 95 11.20 -7.18 -0.73
CA LEU A 95 12.26 -7.35 -1.73
C LEU A 95 12.04 -8.60 -2.58
N HIS A 96 11.54 -9.69 -1.99
CA HIS A 96 11.13 -10.87 -2.76
C HIS A 96 9.98 -10.52 -3.70
N LEU A 97 8.97 -9.79 -3.20
CA LEU A 97 7.83 -9.33 -4.01
C LEU A 97 8.27 -8.40 -5.14
N ALA A 98 9.27 -7.55 -4.90
CA ALA A 98 9.83 -6.66 -5.92
C ALA A 98 10.52 -7.39 -7.08
N ALA A 99 10.90 -8.67 -6.90
CA ALA A 99 11.49 -9.50 -7.94
C ALA A 99 10.47 -10.39 -8.68
N THR A 100 9.18 -10.32 -8.29
CA THR A 100 8.10 -11.08 -8.95
C THR A 100 7.55 -10.35 -10.14
N LEU A 101 7.14 -11.06 -11.20
CA LEU A 101 6.60 -10.41 -12.39
C LEU A 101 5.39 -9.52 -12.06
N ALA A 102 5.40 -8.28 -12.57
CA ALA A 102 4.30 -7.34 -12.36
C ALA A 102 2.98 -7.87 -12.98
N PRO A 103 1.81 -7.45 -12.44
CA PRO A 103 0.51 -7.78 -13.01
C PRO A 103 0.41 -7.34 -14.48
N SER A 104 -0.38 -8.07 -15.28
CA SER A 104 -0.58 -7.82 -16.71
C SER A 104 -1.01 -6.38 -17.04
N SER A 105 -1.79 -5.75 -16.16
CA SER A 105 -2.18 -4.33 -16.28
C SER A 105 -1.00 -3.36 -16.27
N ARG A 106 0.17 -3.79 -15.77
CA ARG A 106 1.41 -3.01 -15.68
C ARG A 106 2.48 -3.47 -16.67
N LEU A 107 2.48 -4.73 -17.09
CA LEU A 107 3.46 -5.27 -18.03
C LEU A 107 3.53 -4.49 -19.35
N ASN A 108 2.38 -4.00 -19.84
CA ASN A 108 2.32 -3.24 -21.09
C ASN A 108 2.61 -1.74 -20.90
N SER A 109 2.73 -1.27 -19.65
CA SER A 109 2.98 0.14 -19.33
C SER A 109 4.47 0.50 -19.33
N VAL A 110 5.37 -0.49 -19.37
CA VAL A 110 6.82 -0.31 -19.31
C VAL A 110 7.48 -1.24 -20.34
N SER A 111 8.48 -0.74 -21.06
CA SER A 111 9.22 -1.52 -22.07
C SER A 111 10.47 -2.13 -21.46
N GLY A 112 10.65 -3.44 -21.59
CA GLY A 112 11.85 -4.17 -21.18
C GLY A 112 11.65 -5.06 -19.95
N ALA A 113 12.18 -6.29 -20.03
CA ALA A 113 11.99 -7.32 -19.01
C ALA A 113 12.44 -6.86 -17.61
N ALA A 114 13.55 -6.12 -17.52
CA ALA A 114 14.06 -5.62 -16.25
C ALA A 114 13.11 -4.64 -15.53
N LEU A 115 12.27 -3.92 -16.28
CA LEU A 115 11.29 -2.98 -15.71
C LEU A 115 9.93 -3.63 -15.44
N GLN A 116 9.70 -4.81 -16.00
CA GLN A 116 8.50 -5.63 -15.81
C GLN A 116 8.61 -6.57 -14.60
N MET A 117 9.86 -6.92 -14.24
CA MET A 117 10.19 -7.74 -13.09
C MET A 117 10.16 -6.98 -11.78
#